data_AF-G5A0E1-F1
#
_entry.id   AF-G5A0E1-F1
#
_cell.length_a   1.000
_cell.length_b   1.000
_cell.length_c   1.000
_cell.angle_alpha   90.00
_cell.angle_beta   90.00
_cell.angle_gamma   90.00
#
_symmetry.space_group_name_H-M   'P 1'
#
loop_
_entity.id
_entity.type
_entity.pdbx_description
1 polymer ?
#
loop_
_entity_poly.entity_id
_entity_poly.type
_entity_poly.pdbx_seq_one_letter_code
_entity_poly.pdbx_strand_id
1 'polypeptide(L)'
;MVKLVCAIVGVAGSAFPVDIDASQLVGDLKKAIKAEKTNDFKDIDADKLQLFLAKTADGAWLPDDDQAALDLEDGKVHEDIQALIDGEKMKATWTIEDVLTANNMTKRKGRAPKSRQIHVLVVVPEQEHAQTGLWLVTGSVENALITKGIRCKLYRMATLRIGYYDPTRCIGNKNVAFWYEDKKLCFHVLFETSTCFYMLSLHRNTASLRANSVSFIEDAALLFETDLRTGPQTLGSPLTNQVVETRVAPANAVSTDLQRVFYCDYVPDDSESPQNTVSSISLTTSVSNLDPSTDEFRFQRIEDEKFFLPYGKAESCHLVSRKQSRDHKREFAKYDRDSNNRLALSREMHGWFDGMSIEVPIVNMLPGSVEENQSIGNRRKVLCERVVLVCVSLLTFACRSRSS
;
A
#
# COMPACT_ATOMS: atom_id res chain seq x y z
N MET A 1 37.26 30.00 5.43
CA MET A 1 36.57 29.03 4.54
C MET A 1 37.30 27.70 4.46
N VAL A 2 36.60 26.65 4.86
CA VAL A 2 36.96 25.22 4.77
C VAL A 2 35.89 24.56 3.91
N LYS A 3 36.30 23.67 3.02
CA LYS A 3 35.41 22.88 2.18
C LYS A 3 35.31 21.47 2.73
N LEU A 4 34.13 21.05 3.14
CA LEU A 4 33.86 19.73 3.71
C LEU A 4 32.96 18.95 2.74
N VAL A 5 33.35 17.72 2.41
CA VAL A 5 32.47 16.79 1.70
C VAL A 5 31.64 16.05 2.74
N CYS A 6 30.32 16.21 2.65
CA CYS A 6 29.34 15.59 3.52
C CYS A 6 28.65 14.45 2.76
N ALA A 7 28.29 13.37 3.43
CA ALA A 7 27.51 12.27 2.85
C ALA A 7 26.39 11.85 3.82
N ILE A 8 25.21 11.54 3.29
CA ILE A 8 24.04 11.14 4.09
C ILE A 8 24.07 9.62 4.25
N VAL A 9 24.11 9.16 5.49
CA VAL A 9 24.18 7.73 5.80
C VAL A 9 22.89 7.04 5.37
N GLY A 10 23.00 5.95 4.61
CA GLY A 10 21.86 5.16 4.12
C GLY A 10 21.16 5.71 2.88
N VAL A 11 21.67 6.79 2.27
CA VAL A 11 21.11 7.37 1.04
C VAL A 11 22.12 7.27 -0.09
N ALA A 12 21.75 6.60 -1.18
CA ALA A 12 22.60 6.41 -2.35
C ALA A 12 22.93 7.74 -3.05
N GLY A 13 24.17 7.89 -3.51
CA GLY A 13 24.64 9.06 -4.27
C GLY A 13 24.55 10.39 -3.49
N SER A 14 24.68 10.34 -2.17
CA SER A 14 24.38 11.47 -1.27
C SER A 14 25.58 12.34 -0.90
N ALA A 15 26.74 12.16 -1.52
CA ALA A 15 27.92 12.98 -1.25
C ALA A 15 27.81 14.38 -1.88
N PHE A 16 28.04 15.45 -1.12
CA PHE A 16 28.04 16.83 -1.61
C PHE A 16 29.02 17.72 -0.83
N PRO A 17 29.61 18.74 -1.48
CA PRO A 17 30.45 19.70 -0.80
C PRO A 17 29.64 20.76 -0.04
N VAL A 18 30.18 21.23 1.08
CA VAL A 18 29.68 22.36 1.86
C VAL A 18 30.85 23.28 2.19
N ASP A 19 30.68 24.57 1.91
CA ASP A 19 31.67 25.60 2.25
C ASP A 19 31.26 26.30 3.56
N ILE A 20 32.16 26.34 4.54
CA ILE A 20 31.89 26.94 5.86
C ILE A 20 33.11 27.68 6.40
N ASP A 21 32.94 28.74 7.20
CA ASP A 21 34.08 29.33 7.89
C ASP A 21 34.54 28.47 9.09
N ALA A 22 35.86 28.38 9.32
CA ALA A 22 36.40 27.55 10.40
C ALA A 22 35.98 28.03 11.79
N SER A 23 35.74 29.35 11.93
CA SER A 23 35.28 29.98 13.17
C SER A 23 33.79 29.78 13.45
N GLN A 24 33.01 29.32 12.47
CA GLN A 24 31.58 29.05 12.66
C GLN A 24 31.34 27.78 13.46
N LEU A 25 30.16 27.71 14.06
CA LEU A 25 29.76 26.59 14.90
C LEU A 25 29.34 25.38 14.07
N VAL A 26 29.43 24.19 14.66
CA VAL A 26 28.82 22.98 14.11
C VAL A 26 27.30 23.17 13.91
N GLY A 27 26.64 23.97 14.75
CA GLY A 27 25.24 24.36 14.53
C GLY A 27 25.00 25.11 13.21
N ASP A 28 25.95 25.94 12.78
CA ASP A 28 25.87 26.63 11.49
C ASP A 28 26.16 25.67 10.33
N LEU A 29 27.04 24.69 10.51
CA LEU A 29 27.26 23.61 9.54
C LEU A 29 25.99 22.81 9.27
N LYS A 30 25.23 22.48 10.32
CA LYS A 30 23.94 21.80 10.15
C LYS A 30 22.96 22.61 9.29
N LYS A 31 22.93 23.93 9.46
CA LYS A 31 22.09 24.83 8.63
C LYS A 31 22.57 24.87 7.18
N ALA A 32 23.88 24.95 6.96
CA ALA A 32 24.47 24.94 5.63
C ALA A 32 24.17 23.63 4.88
N ILE A 33 24.33 22.49 5.56
CA ILE A 33 23.97 21.15 5.03
C ILE A 33 22.50 21.10 4.62
N LYS A 34 21.59 21.58 5.48
CA LYS A 34 20.15 21.64 5.17
C LYS A 34 19.87 22.49 3.93
N ALA A 35 20.53 23.65 3.79
CA ALA A 35 20.34 24.55 2.66
C ALA A 35 20.75 23.92 1.32
N GLU A 36 21.89 23.22 1.29
CA GLU A 36 22.40 22.55 0.07
C GLU A 36 21.47 21.44 -0.43
N LYS A 37 20.77 20.75 0.48
CA LYS A 37 19.88 19.63 0.17
C LYS A 37 18.46 19.87 0.69
N THR A 38 17.89 21.01 0.33
CA THR A 38 16.58 21.47 0.87
C THR A 38 15.46 20.44 0.67
N ASN A 39 15.42 19.72 -0.45
CA ASN A 39 14.39 18.70 -0.72
C ASN A 39 14.55 17.46 0.17
N ASP A 40 15.79 17.01 0.38
CA ASP A 40 16.09 15.83 1.21
C ASP A 40 15.85 16.12 2.71
N PHE A 41 15.94 17.40 3.10
CA PHE A 41 15.78 17.86 4.49
C PHE A 41 14.53 18.74 4.72
N LYS A 42 13.53 18.68 3.83
CA LYS A 42 12.35 19.57 3.88
C LYS A 42 11.59 19.49 5.22
N ASP A 43 11.46 18.29 5.77
CA ASP A 43 10.69 17.99 6.99
C ASP A 43 11.59 17.79 8.23
N ILE A 44 12.88 18.11 8.12
CA ILE A 44 13.88 17.88 9.17
C ILE A 44 14.45 19.21 9.61
N ASP A 45 14.30 19.53 10.89
CA ASP A 45 14.94 20.71 11.47
C ASP A 45 16.47 20.52 11.51
N ALA A 46 17.21 21.59 11.20
CA ALA A 46 18.66 21.49 11.06
C ALA A 46 19.33 21.01 12.36
N ASP A 47 18.82 21.39 13.52
CA ASP A 47 19.34 20.98 14.84
C ASP A 47 19.24 19.47 15.08
N LYS A 48 18.27 18.79 14.46
CA LYS A 48 18.06 17.34 14.55
C LYS A 48 19.13 16.53 13.82
N LEU A 49 19.78 17.10 12.80
CA LEU A 49 20.86 16.41 12.09
C LEU A 49 21.98 16.03 13.06
N GLN A 50 22.45 14.78 13.00
CA GLN A 50 23.59 14.30 13.76
C GLN A 50 24.80 14.23 12.82
N LEU A 51 25.89 14.88 13.22
CA LEU A 51 27.10 14.97 12.39
C LEU A 51 28.23 14.20 13.05
N PHE A 52 28.93 13.38 12.27
CA PHE A 52 30.08 12.59 12.71
C PHE A 52 31.25 12.82 11.76
N LEU A 53 32.47 12.74 12.28
CA LEU A 53 33.66 12.81 11.43
C LEU A 53 33.89 11.46 10.75
N ALA A 54 34.03 11.48 9.43
CA ALA A 54 34.34 10.30 8.63
C ALA A 54 35.84 9.95 8.72
N LYS A 55 36.26 9.42 9.88
CA LYS A 55 37.65 9.06 10.13
C LYS A 55 37.85 7.55 10.00
N THR A 56 38.93 7.15 9.38
CA THR A 56 39.38 5.75 9.38
C THR A 56 40.04 5.40 10.73
N ALA A 57 40.26 4.11 10.99
CA ALA A 57 40.84 3.63 12.24
C ALA A 57 42.27 4.17 12.52
N ASP A 58 43.03 4.53 11.48
CA ASP A 58 44.35 5.18 11.57
C ASP A 58 44.26 6.71 11.79
N GLY A 59 43.04 7.24 11.86
CA GLY A 59 42.72 8.64 12.08
C GLY A 59 42.93 9.53 10.85
N ALA A 60 42.98 8.96 9.64
CA ALA A 60 42.88 9.72 8.40
C ALA A 60 41.41 10.01 8.03
N TRP A 61 41.18 10.82 7.00
CA TRP A 61 39.84 10.98 6.41
C TRP A 61 39.51 9.77 5.55
N LEU A 62 38.23 9.39 5.52
CA LEU A 62 37.71 8.33 4.67
C LEU A 62 37.93 8.66 3.18
N PRO A 63 38.78 7.90 2.45
CA PRO A 63 38.97 8.06 1.01
C PRO A 63 37.70 7.73 0.21
N ASP A 64 37.53 8.34 -0.96
CA ASP A 64 36.38 8.05 -1.84
C ASP A 64 36.45 6.69 -2.54
N ASP A 65 37.62 6.05 -2.57
CA ASP A 65 37.87 4.71 -3.11
C ASP A 65 37.92 3.60 -2.04
N ASP A 66 37.67 3.95 -0.77
CA ASP A 66 37.53 2.99 0.31
C ASP A 66 36.22 2.20 0.20
N GLN A 67 36.22 0.92 0.58
CA GLN A 67 35.03 0.07 0.48
C GLN A 67 33.84 0.63 1.26
N ALA A 68 34.09 1.23 2.44
CA ALA A 68 33.03 1.84 3.22
C ALA A 68 32.42 3.05 2.52
N ALA A 69 33.22 3.83 1.78
CA ALA A 69 32.74 4.97 0.98
C ALA A 69 31.94 4.52 -0.25
N LEU A 70 32.37 3.44 -0.91
CA LEU A 70 31.65 2.85 -2.05
C LEU A 70 30.29 2.28 -1.61
N ASP A 71 30.25 1.57 -0.47
CA ASP A 71 29.00 1.07 0.09
C ASP A 71 28.05 2.20 0.47
N LEU A 72 28.58 3.31 1.01
CA LEU A 72 27.82 4.50 1.29
C LEU A 72 27.25 5.16 0.02
N GLU A 73 28.00 5.17 -1.08
CA GLU A 73 27.52 5.65 -2.38
C GLU A 73 26.37 4.80 -2.93
N ASP A 74 26.40 3.50 -2.66
CA ASP A 74 25.32 2.54 -2.95
C ASP A 74 24.12 2.65 -1.98
N GLY A 75 24.20 3.50 -0.95
CA GLY A 75 23.17 3.64 0.09
C GLY A 75 23.17 2.53 1.14
N LYS A 76 24.22 1.71 1.21
CA LYS A 76 24.43 0.70 2.24
C LYS A 76 25.22 1.30 3.40
N VAL A 77 25.06 0.73 4.59
CA VAL A 77 25.83 1.13 5.78
C VAL A 77 26.87 0.05 6.07
N HIS A 78 28.15 0.37 5.84
CA HIS A 78 29.28 -0.52 6.16
C HIS A 78 29.54 -0.54 7.67
N GLU A 79 30.11 -1.63 8.20
CA GLU A 79 30.37 -1.81 9.63
C GLU A 79 31.26 -0.68 10.21
N ASP A 80 32.26 -0.22 9.46
CA ASP A 80 33.12 0.89 9.88
C ASP A 80 32.36 2.23 9.98
N ILE A 81 31.40 2.46 9.08
CA ILE A 81 30.53 3.65 9.15
C ILE A 81 29.60 3.53 10.36
N GLN A 82 29.05 2.33 10.60
CA GLN A 82 28.23 2.07 11.77
C GLN A 82 28.99 2.36 13.06
N ALA A 83 30.23 1.87 13.19
CA ALA A 83 31.08 2.14 14.35
C ALA A 83 31.38 3.64 14.56
N LEU A 84 31.49 4.42 13.48
CA LEU A 84 31.68 5.87 13.56
C LEU A 84 30.44 6.61 14.06
N ILE A 85 29.25 6.22 13.60
CA ILE A 85 27.99 6.85 14.01
C ILE A 85 27.54 6.42 15.41
N ASP A 86 27.98 5.26 15.88
CA ASP A 86 27.81 4.81 17.27
C ASP A 86 28.78 5.55 18.24
N GLY A 87 29.74 6.30 17.69
CA GLY A 87 30.76 7.04 18.43
C GLY A 87 30.37 8.45 18.87
N GLU A 88 31.38 9.31 19.11
CA GLU A 88 31.13 10.69 19.57
C GLU A 88 30.69 11.60 18.41
N LYS A 89 29.46 12.12 18.53
CA LYS A 89 28.93 13.14 17.62
C LYS A 89 29.62 14.49 17.77
N MET A 90 29.68 15.25 16.68
CA MET A 90 30.15 16.65 16.71
C MET A 90 29.24 17.51 17.60
N LYS A 91 29.84 18.26 18.51
CA LYS A 91 29.14 19.13 19.46
C LYS A 91 28.70 20.42 18.76
N ALA A 92 27.40 20.72 18.79
CA ALA A 92 26.83 21.90 18.14
C ALA A 92 27.44 23.23 18.61
N THR A 93 27.96 23.26 19.85
CA THR A 93 28.58 24.43 20.49
C THR A 93 30.05 24.64 20.13
N TRP A 94 30.68 23.69 19.43
CA TRP A 94 32.08 23.78 19.05
C TRP A 94 32.21 24.47 17.70
N THR A 95 33.30 25.20 17.51
CA THR A 95 33.67 25.69 16.18
C THR A 95 34.20 24.56 15.31
N ILE A 96 34.17 24.71 13.98
CA ILE A 96 34.80 23.74 13.08
C ILE A 96 36.31 23.63 13.38
N GLU A 97 36.97 24.74 13.71
CA GLU A 97 38.38 24.73 14.12
C GLU A 97 38.64 23.89 15.38
N ASP A 98 37.80 24.00 16.40
CA ASP A 98 37.92 23.21 17.64
C ASP A 98 37.73 21.71 17.35
N VAL A 99 36.73 21.35 16.53
CA VAL A 99 36.47 19.97 16.13
C VAL A 99 37.68 19.39 15.39
N LEU A 100 38.21 20.11 14.40
CA LEU A 100 39.37 19.66 13.64
C LEU A 100 40.62 19.54 14.51
N THR A 101 40.84 20.48 15.43
CA THR A 101 42.00 20.50 16.32
C THR A 101 41.97 19.34 17.32
N ALA A 102 40.84 19.14 18.00
CA ALA A 102 40.68 18.04 18.97
C ALA A 102 40.81 16.65 18.32
N ASN A 103 40.47 16.53 17.03
CA ASN A 103 40.55 15.28 16.28
C ASN A 103 41.85 15.13 15.46
N ASN A 104 42.84 16.02 15.63
CA ASN A 104 44.09 16.02 14.87
C ASN A 104 43.93 16.15 13.33
N MET A 105 42.81 16.72 12.85
CA MET A 105 42.47 16.89 11.43
C MET A 105 42.89 18.26 10.90
N THR A 106 44.10 18.69 11.25
CA THR A 106 44.60 20.03 10.92
C THR A 106 45.75 19.98 9.91
N LYS A 107 46.04 21.14 9.30
CA LYS A 107 47.20 21.30 8.40
C LYS A 107 48.52 20.91 9.08
N ARG A 108 48.67 21.22 10.38
CA ARG A 108 49.87 20.89 11.17
C ARG A 108 50.12 19.39 11.30
N LYS A 109 49.05 18.58 11.24
CA LYS A 109 49.13 17.11 11.28
C LYS A 109 49.11 16.48 9.88
N GLY A 110 49.13 17.28 8.81
CA GLY A 110 49.02 16.80 7.42
C GLY A 110 47.62 16.29 7.02
N ARG A 111 46.63 16.44 7.90
CA ARG A 111 45.28 15.85 7.81
C ARG A 111 44.16 16.88 7.60
N ALA A 112 44.50 18.05 7.05
CA ALA A 112 43.49 19.01 6.67
C ALA A 112 42.56 18.43 5.58
N PRO A 113 41.25 18.79 5.56
CA PRO A 113 40.31 18.41 4.51
C PRO A 113 40.85 18.62 3.08
N LYS A 114 40.68 17.63 2.20
CA LYS A 114 41.12 17.64 0.80
C LYS A 114 40.08 17.01 -0.13
N SER A 115 40.25 17.20 -1.43
CA SER A 115 39.44 16.49 -2.44
C SER A 115 39.63 14.97 -2.34
N ARG A 116 38.63 14.20 -2.83
CA ARG A 116 38.62 12.73 -2.86
C ARG A 116 38.53 12.05 -1.49
N GLN A 117 37.87 12.74 -0.56
CA GLN A 117 37.69 12.30 0.81
C GLN A 117 36.30 12.69 1.29
N ILE A 118 35.67 11.81 2.06
CA ILE A 118 34.46 12.11 2.84
C ILE A 118 34.93 12.64 4.20
N HIS A 119 34.33 13.75 4.64
CA HIS A 119 34.75 14.43 5.87
C HIS A 119 33.69 14.33 6.96
N VAL A 120 32.41 14.45 6.59
CA VAL A 120 31.30 14.48 7.53
C VAL A 120 30.25 13.45 7.11
N LEU A 121 29.90 12.57 8.05
CA LEU A 121 28.73 11.70 7.94
C LEU A 121 27.54 12.44 8.53
N VAL A 122 26.48 12.55 7.74
CA VAL A 122 25.21 13.16 8.13
C VAL A 122 24.24 12.04 8.41
N VAL A 123 23.93 11.84 9.68
CA VAL A 123 22.86 10.96 10.11
C VAL A 123 21.63 11.81 10.34
N VAL A 124 20.60 11.54 9.56
CA VAL A 124 19.25 11.94 9.94
C VAL A 124 18.87 10.93 11.01
N PRO A 125 18.73 11.33 12.28
CA PRO A 125 18.18 10.39 13.25
C PRO A 125 16.85 9.93 12.66
N GLU A 126 16.58 8.62 12.70
CA GLU A 126 15.19 8.18 12.73
C GLU A 126 14.55 9.14 13.72
N GLN A 127 13.60 9.95 13.24
CA GLN A 127 12.81 10.75 14.15
C GLN A 127 12.43 9.74 15.23
N GLU A 128 12.76 10.01 16.50
CA GLU A 128 12.00 9.38 17.59
C GLU A 128 10.59 9.57 17.12
N HIS A 129 10.01 8.49 16.57
CA HIS A 129 8.84 8.62 15.73
C HIS A 129 7.91 9.40 16.62
N ALA A 130 7.52 10.61 16.19
CA ALA A 130 6.45 11.32 16.83
C ALA A 130 5.40 10.23 17.02
N GLN A 131 5.20 9.84 18.29
CA GLN A 131 4.63 8.56 18.75
C GLN A 131 3.92 7.89 17.60
N THR A 132 4.43 6.76 17.02
CA THR A 132 3.84 6.09 15.84
C THR A 132 2.37 6.44 15.79
N GLY A 133 2.01 7.37 14.89
CA GLY A 133 0.80 8.17 15.04
C GLY A 133 -0.37 7.25 14.87
N LEU A 134 -0.83 6.66 15.97
CA LEU A 134 -1.93 5.74 15.91
C LEU A 134 -3.17 6.61 15.79
N TRP A 135 -3.97 6.31 14.80
CA TRP A 135 -5.26 6.93 14.59
C TRP A 135 -6.32 5.89 14.87
N LEU A 136 -7.21 6.20 15.80
CA LEU A 136 -8.38 5.40 16.05
C LEU A 136 -9.51 5.93 15.18
N VAL A 137 -10.06 5.05 14.34
CA VAL A 137 -11.32 5.30 13.65
C VAL A 137 -12.43 4.60 14.41
N THR A 138 -13.35 5.39 14.93
CA THR A 138 -14.55 4.93 15.64
C THR A 138 -15.80 5.29 14.85
N GLY A 139 -16.84 4.48 14.95
CA GLY A 139 -18.11 4.82 14.32
C GLY A 139 -19.16 3.74 14.46
N SER A 140 -20.27 3.96 13.75
CA SER A 140 -21.38 3.01 13.70
C SER A 140 -22.11 3.03 12.35
N VAL A 141 -22.76 1.91 12.04
CA VAL A 141 -23.67 1.76 10.88
C VAL A 141 -25.05 1.37 11.39
N GLU A 142 -26.04 2.21 11.12
CA GLU A 142 -27.44 1.97 11.50
C GLU A 142 -28.06 0.81 10.73
N ASN A 143 -29.04 0.14 11.35
CA ASN A 143 -29.82 -0.95 10.73
C ASN A 143 -28.97 -2.08 10.12
N ALA A 144 -27.74 -2.27 10.61
CA ALA A 144 -26.79 -3.21 10.04
C ALA A 144 -27.28 -4.66 10.15
N LEU A 145 -28.14 -4.98 11.13
CA LEU A 145 -28.80 -6.29 11.26
C LEU A 145 -29.88 -6.57 10.20
N ILE A 146 -30.27 -5.60 9.38
CA ILE A 146 -31.25 -5.80 8.28
C ILE A 146 -30.57 -5.98 6.92
N THR A 147 -29.43 -5.32 6.70
CA THR A 147 -28.69 -5.38 5.43
C THR A 147 -27.45 -6.28 5.44
N LYS A 148 -27.53 -7.38 4.69
CA LYS A 148 -26.47 -8.39 4.56
C LYS A 148 -25.11 -7.82 4.15
N GLY A 149 -24.03 -8.37 4.70
CA GLY A 149 -22.67 -8.15 4.22
C GLY A 149 -21.96 -6.89 4.73
N ILE A 150 -22.60 -6.08 5.60
CA ILE A 150 -21.98 -4.87 6.18
C ILE A 150 -20.74 -5.23 7.01
N ARG A 151 -20.88 -6.13 8.01
CA ARG A 151 -19.75 -6.56 8.86
C ARG A 151 -18.61 -7.16 8.04
N CYS A 152 -18.94 -8.01 7.07
CA CYS A 152 -17.99 -8.59 6.11
C CYS A 152 -17.21 -7.51 5.32
N LYS A 153 -17.91 -6.48 4.83
CA LYS A 153 -17.30 -5.36 4.10
C LYS A 153 -16.35 -4.55 4.99
N LEU A 154 -16.73 -4.29 6.24
CA LEU A 154 -15.87 -3.54 7.16
C LEU A 154 -14.59 -4.29 7.52
N TYR A 155 -14.65 -5.61 7.78
CA TYR A 155 -13.45 -6.44 7.96
C TYR A 155 -12.54 -6.40 6.73
N ARG A 156 -13.11 -6.47 5.52
CA ARG A 156 -12.32 -6.36 4.28
C ARG A 156 -11.64 -4.98 4.17
N MET A 157 -12.37 -3.90 4.45
CA MET A 157 -11.83 -2.54 4.42
C MET A 157 -10.69 -2.36 5.43
N ALA A 158 -10.86 -2.83 6.67
CA ALA A 158 -9.82 -2.76 7.69
C ALA A 158 -8.58 -3.57 7.27
N THR A 159 -8.76 -4.73 6.64
CA THR A 159 -7.65 -5.55 6.14
C THR A 159 -6.85 -4.83 5.06
N LEU A 160 -7.54 -4.27 4.06
CA LEU A 160 -6.91 -3.56 2.93
C LEU A 160 -6.16 -2.32 3.39
N ARG A 161 -6.66 -1.65 4.43
CA ARG A 161 -6.06 -0.45 5.00
C ARG A 161 -5.12 -0.73 6.17
N ILE A 162 -4.70 -1.99 6.36
CA ILE A 162 -3.69 -2.33 7.38
C ILE A 162 -4.18 -1.91 8.79
N GLY A 163 -5.44 -2.20 9.09
CA GLY A 163 -6.04 -1.94 10.39
C GLY A 163 -5.55 -2.89 11.48
N TYR A 164 -5.56 -2.40 12.71
CA TYR A 164 -5.20 -3.12 13.93
C TYR A 164 -6.37 -3.11 14.91
N TYR A 165 -6.45 -4.16 15.73
CA TYR A 165 -7.39 -4.19 16.84
C TYR A 165 -7.02 -3.14 17.86
N ASP A 166 -8.03 -2.46 18.40
CA ASP A 166 -7.89 -1.59 19.56
C ASP A 166 -7.69 -2.44 20.83
N PRO A 167 -6.50 -2.42 21.49
CA PRO A 167 -6.25 -3.21 22.69
C PRO A 167 -7.18 -2.84 23.85
N THR A 168 -7.77 -1.64 23.84
CA THR A 168 -8.73 -1.21 24.85
C THR A 168 -10.10 -1.85 24.67
N ARG A 169 -10.36 -2.50 23.52
CA ARG A 169 -11.63 -3.17 23.21
C ARG A 169 -11.47 -4.68 23.03
N CYS A 170 -11.67 -5.39 24.13
CA CYS A 170 -11.80 -6.84 24.16
C CYS A 170 -13.20 -7.28 24.65
N ILE A 171 -13.63 -8.45 24.20
CA ILE A 171 -14.76 -9.20 24.76
C ILE A 171 -14.20 -10.53 25.27
N GLY A 172 -14.11 -10.68 26.59
CA GLY A 172 -13.35 -11.77 27.20
C GLY A 172 -11.87 -11.68 26.81
N ASN A 173 -11.32 -12.76 26.26
CA ASN A 173 -9.92 -12.84 25.81
C ASN A 173 -9.74 -12.58 24.30
N LYS A 174 -10.76 -12.04 23.62
CA LYS A 174 -10.71 -11.78 22.18
C LYS A 174 -10.77 -10.28 21.90
N ASN A 175 -9.85 -9.82 21.05
CA ASN A 175 -9.90 -8.47 20.50
C ASN A 175 -11.06 -8.36 19.52
N VAL A 176 -11.81 -7.25 19.58
CA VAL A 176 -13.01 -7.06 18.77
C VAL A 176 -12.99 -5.71 18.10
N ALA A 177 -12.90 -5.71 16.77
CA ALA A 177 -12.94 -4.51 15.95
C ALA A 177 -14.37 -4.09 15.57
N PHE A 178 -15.29 -5.05 15.44
CA PHE A 178 -16.67 -4.83 14.98
C PHE A 178 -17.66 -5.62 15.83
N TRP A 179 -18.64 -4.94 16.43
CA TRP A 179 -19.65 -5.54 17.31
C TRP A 179 -21.00 -4.85 17.14
N TYR A 180 -22.07 -5.53 17.56
CA TYR A 180 -23.42 -4.97 17.51
C TYR A 180 -23.83 -4.35 18.84
N GLU A 181 -24.46 -3.18 18.77
CA GLU A 181 -25.23 -2.55 19.84
C GLU A 181 -26.65 -2.34 19.32
N ASP A 182 -27.58 -3.13 19.84
CA ASP A 182 -28.96 -3.24 19.33
C ASP A 182 -29.03 -3.53 17.83
N LYS A 183 -29.37 -2.52 17.01
CA LYS A 183 -29.48 -2.61 15.55
C LYS A 183 -28.28 -1.99 14.82
N LYS A 184 -27.33 -1.44 15.56
CA LYS A 184 -26.16 -0.72 15.03
C LYS A 184 -24.95 -1.63 15.04
N LEU A 185 -24.16 -1.60 13.98
CA LEU A 185 -22.83 -2.19 13.98
C LEU A 185 -21.81 -1.11 14.33
N CYS A 186 -21.25 -1.19 15.53
CA CYS A 186 -20.20 -0.31 16.03
C CYS A 186 -18.82 -0.85 15.65
N PHE A 187 -17.85 0.05 15.50
CA PHE A 187 -16.49 -0.34 15.14
C PHE A 187 -15.42 0.56 15.71
N HIS A 188 -14.30 -0.06 16.12
CA HIS A 188 -13.06 0.56 16.57
C HIS A 188 -11.90 -0.10 15.83
N VAL A 189 -11.16 0.66 15.02
CA VAL A 189 -10.00 0.16 14.28
C VAL A 189 -8.86 1.16 14.40
N LEU A 190 -7.69 0.68 14.84
CA LEU A 190 -6.47 1.46 14.89
C LEU A 190 -5.72 1.40 13.56
N PHE A 191 -5.10 2.50 13.18
CA PHE A 191 -4.24 2.60 12.01
C PHE A 191 -2.96 3.29 12.40
N GLU A 192 -1.85 2.78 11.92
CA GLU A 192 -0.55 3.42 12.06
C GLU A 192 -0.34 4.42 10.94
N THR A 193 0.24 5.59 11.24
CA THR A 193 0.80 6.47 10.20
C THR A 193 1.94 5.74 9.50
N SER A 194 1.66 5.11 8.37
CA SER A 194 2.68 4.47 7.55
C SER A 194 3.15 5.42 6.45
N THR A 195 4.46 5.66 6.40
CA THR A 195 5.12 6.02 5.15
C THR A 195 5.18 4.78 4.26
N CYS A 196 4.18 4.56 3.42
CA CYS A 196 4.20 3.44 2.47
C CYS A 196 5.25 3.68 1.36
N PHE A 197 6.39 2.98 1.45
CA PHE A 197 7.23 2.70 0.29
C PHE A 197 6.53 1.65 -0.57
N TYR A 198 5.76 2.08 -1.58
CA TYR A 198 5.30 1.17 -2.62
C TYR A 198 6.50 0.69 -3.45
N MET A 199 7.07 -0.47 -3.13
CA MET A 199 7.80 -1.25 -4.13
C MET A 199 6.77 -1.95 -5.01
N LEU A 200 6.41 -1.30 -6.13
CA LEU A 200 5.78 -1.99 -7.25
C LEU A 200 6.78 -3.02 -7.79
N SER A 201 6.68 -4.27 -7.34
CA SER A 201 7.29 -5.41 -8.01
C SER A 201 6.57 -5.63 -9.35
N LEU A 202 6.96 -4.85 -10.36
CA LEU A 202 6.71 -5.19 -11.75
C LEU A 202 7.73 -6.27 -12.16
N HIS A 203 7.29 -7.52 -12.16
CA HIS A 203 8.03 -8.57 -12.85
C HIS A 203 7.95 -8.35 -14.38
N ARG A 204 9.06 -7.91 -14.99
CA ARG A 204 9.79 -8.64 -16.04
C ARG A 204 10.85 -7.77 -16.71
N ASN A 205 12.00 -8.39 -16.94
CA ASN A 205 12.94 -8.18 -18.06
C ASN A 205 12.65 -6.93 -18.90
N THR A 206 13.35 -5.84 -18.60
CA THR A 206 14.20 -5.07 -19.53
C THR A 206 14.72 -3.85 -18.79
N ALA A 207 15.95 -3.46 -19.15
CA ALA A 207 16.74 -2.46 -18.45
C ALA A 207 16.05 -1.10 -18.27
N SER A 208 16.30 -0.50 -17.10
CA SER A 208 16.21 0.93 -16.82
C SER A 208 14.82 1.57 -16.96
N LEU A 209 13.97 1.37 -15.95
CA LEU A 209 12.98 2.36 -15.55
C LEU A 209 13.36 2.86 -14.16
N ARG A 210 13.88 4.08 -14.10
CA ARG A 210 14.08 4.85 -12.87
C ARG A 210 12.70 4.99 -12.20
N ALA A 211 12.51 4.31 -11.08
CA ALA A 211 11.38 4.52 -10.21
C ALA A 211 11.54 5.91 -9.58
N ASN A 212 10.88 6.91 -10.14
CA ASN A 212 10.58 8.13 -9.39
C ASN A 212 9.60 7.71 -8.29
N SER A 213 10.11 7.57 -7.07
CA SER A 213 9.32 7.36 -5.86
C SER A 213 8.39 8.55 -5.65
N VAL A 214 7.20 8.52 -6.24
CA VAL A 214 6.11 9.41 -5.84
C VAL A 214 5.62 8.88 -4.50
N SER A 215 6.07 9.50 -3.42
CA SER A 215 5.57 9.24 -2.07
C SER A 215 4.11 9.70 -1.99
N PHE A 216 3.17 8.82 -2.34
CA PHE A 216 1.79 9.00 -1.92
C PHE A 216 1.73 8.64 -0.44
N ILE A 217 1.89 9.65 0.41
CA ILE A 217 1.62 9.52 1.85
C ILE A 217 0.10 9.43 1.97
N GLU A 218 -0.41 8.21 1.97
CA GLU A 218 -1.82 7.94 2.18
C GLU A 218 -2.04 7.58 3.65
N ASP A 219 -2.74 8.45 4.40
CA ASP A 219 -3.17 8.15 5.75
C ASP A 219 -4.27 7.08 5.72
N ALA A 220 -3.93 5.86 6.14
CA ALA A 220 -4.83 4.72 6.11
C ALA A 220 -6.13 4.94 6.90
N ALA A 221 -6.10 5.72 7.98
CA ALA A 221 -7.28 6.06 8.76
C ALA A 221 -8.24 6.96 7.97
N LEU A 222 -7.71 7.99 7.30
CA LEU A 222 -8.50 8.89 6.47
C LEU A 222 -9.06 8.20 5.24
N LEU A 223 -8.29 7.29 4.63
CA LEU A 223 -8.80 6.46 3.56
C LEU A 223 -9.94 5.56 4.06
N PHE A 224 -9.77 4.88 5.21
CA PHE A 224 -10.81 4.03 5.78
C PHE A 224 -12.09 4.82 6.10
N GLU A 225 -11.94 6.04 6.64
CA GLU A 225 -13.06 6.97 6.81
C GLU A 225 -13.71 7.39 5.48
N THR A 226 -12.90 7.64 4.44
CA THR A 226 -13.40 8.01 3.11
C THR A 226 -14.28 6.91 2.53
N ASP A 227 -13.85 5.65 2.61
CA ASP A 227 -14.63 4.49 2.16
C ASP A 227 -15.95 4.36 2.95
N LEU A 228 -15.92 4.64 4.25
CA LEU A 228 -17.12 4.62 5.11
C LEU A 228 -18.11 5.72 4.72
N ARG A 229 -17.62 6.93 4.42
CA ARG A 229 -18.45 8.09 4.06
C ARG A 229 -19.00 8.04 2.63
N THR A 230 -18.25 7.42 1.72
CA THR A 230 -18.65 7.24 0.31
C THR A 230 -19.48 5.96 0.08
N GLY A 231 -19.37 4.99 0.99
CA GLY A 231 -20.11 3.72 0.95
C GLY A 231 -21.63 3.88 0.77
N PRO A 232 -22.30 4.81 1.48
CA PRO A 232 -23.72 5.11 1.30
C PRO A 232 -24.16 5.53 -0.10
N GLN A 233 -23.29 6.21 -0.86
CA GLN A 233 -23.58 6.63 -2.23
C GLN A 233 -23.02 5.67 -3.29
N THR A 234 -22.26 4.64 -2.88
CA THR A 234 -21.64 3.68 -3.78
C THR A 234 -22.62 2.57 -4.14
N LEU A 235 -23.12 2.59 -5.38
CA LEU A 235 -24.04 1.57 -5.89
C LEU A 235 -23.43 0.15 -5.77
N GLY A 236 -24.18 -0.79 -5.21
CA GLY A 236 -23.73 -2.17 -5.01
C GLY A 236 -22.91 -2.38 -3.73
N SER A 237 -22.58 -1.32 -2.99
CA SER A 237 -21.99 -1.45 -1.65
C SER A 237 -23.02 -1.98 -0.66
N PRO A 238 -22.66 -2.87 0.29
CA PRO A 238 -23.50 -3.19 1.44
C PRO A 238 -23.88 -1.96 2.28
N LEU A 239 -23.11 -0.88 2.18
CA LEU A 239 -23.37 0.39 2.85
C LEU A 239 -24.35 1.29 2.08
N THR A 240 -24.80 0.92 0.87
CA THR A 240 -25.71 1.77 0.05
C THR A 240 -26.94 2.17 0.86
N ASN A 241 -27.26 3.47 0.88
CA ASN A 241 -28.36 4.05 1.64
C ASN A 241 -28.32 3.82 3.16
N GLN A 242 -27.17 3.39 3.71
CA GLN A 242 -27.00 3.29 5.16
C GLN A 242 -26.64 4.63 5.78
N VAL A 243 -27.05 4.82 7.02
CA VAL A 243 -26.57 5.93 7.85
C VAL A 243 -25.29 5.46 8.53
N VAL A 244 -24.17 6.11 8.21
CA VAL A 244 -22.84 5.78 8.72
C VAL A 244 -22.30 6.99 9.48
N GLU A 245 -21.94 6.78 10.74
CA GLU A 245 -21.27 7.78 11.57
C GLU A 245 -19.81 7.38 11.75
N THR A 246 -18.90 8.34 11.57
CA THR A 246 -17.44 8.11 11.66
C THR A 246 -16.75 9.26 12.38
N ARG A 247 -15.70 8.92 13.12
CA ARG A 247 -14.78 9.89 13.71
C ARG A 247 -13.37 9.31 13.68
N VAL A 248 -12.43 10.14 13.23
CA VAL A 248 -10.98 9.88 13.27
C VAL A 248 -10.39 10.71 14.40
N ALA A 249 -9.59 10.09 15.26
CA ALA A 249 -8.91 10.77 16.35
C ALA A 249 -7.51 10.18 16.60
N PRO A 250 -6.54 10.99 17.03
CA PRO A 250 -5.25 10.48 17.46
C PRO A 250 -5.43 9.59 18.70
N ALA A 251 -4.69 8.49 18.75
CA ALA A 251 -4.74 7.47 19.78
C ALA A 251 -3.39 7.35 20.48
N ASN A 252 -3.39 7.53 21.79
CA ASN A 252 -2.22 7.35 22.64
C ASN A 252 -2.09 5.88 23.06
N ALA A 253 -1.93 4.96 22.10
CA ALA A 253 -1.78 3.55 22.47
C ALA A 253 -0.33 3.27 22.87
N VAL A 254 -0.11 2.90 24.13
CA VAL A 254 1.18 2.41 24.64
C VAL A 254 1.14 0.88 24.58
N SER A 255 1.50 0.27 23.45
CA SER A 255 1.88 -1.15 23.41
C SER A 255 2.52 -1.53 22.08
N THR A 256 3.64 -2.26 22.15
CA THR A 256 4.48 -2.71 21.04
C THR A 256 3.94 -3.92 20.27
N ASP A 257 2.82 -4.52 20.71
CA ASP A 257 2.24 -5.73 20.10
C ASP A 257 0.81 -5.49 19.59
N LEU A 258 0.65 -4.64 18.57
CA LEU A 258 -0.65 -4.45 17.91
C LEU A 258 -1.00 -5.68 17.06
N GLN A 259 -2.18 -6.26 17.32
CA GLN A 259 -2.70 -7.35 16.51
C GLN A 259 -3.40 -6.81 15.26
N ARG A 260 -3.02 -7.32 14.08
CA ARG A 260 -3.64 -6.96 12.81
C ARG A 260 -5.08 -7.48 12.72
N VAL A 261 -5.96 -6.67 12.16
CA VAL A 261 -7.30 -7.09 11.71
C VAL A 261 -7.16 -7.69 10.31
N PHE A 262 -7.53 -8.96 10.18
CA PHE A 262 -7.61 -9.62 8.88
C PHE A 262 -9.04 -10.00 8.53
N TYR A 263 -9.30 -10.11 7.23
CA TYR A 263 -10.60 -10.53 6.72
C TYR A 263 -10.94 -11.95 7.16
N CYS A 264 -9.92 -12.80 7.36
CA CYS A 264 -10.09 -14.15 7.89
C CYS A 264 -10.54 -14.19 9.37
N ASP A 265 -10.50 -13.06 10.09
CA ASP A 265 -11.05 -12.96 11.44
C ASP A 265 -12.59 -12.87 11.44
N TYR A 266 -13.20 -12.57 10.28
CA TYR A 266 -14.64 -12.58 10.13
C TYR A 266 -15.17 -14.02 10.07
N VAL A 267 -16.03 -14.38 11.03
CA VAL A 267 -16.71 -15.68 11.09
C VAL A 267 -18.15 -15.51 10.57
N PRO A 268 -18.49 -16.05 9.38
CA PRO A 268 -19.80 -15.83 8.76
C PRO A 268 -21.00 -16.38 9.53
N ASP A 269 -20.79 -17.49 10.26
CA ASP A 269 -21.82 -18.21 11.02
C ASP A 269 -21.85 -17.83 12.52
N ASP A 270 -21.18 -16.73 12.89
CA ASP A 270 -21.20 -16.20 14.25
C ASP A 270 -22.64 -15.82 14.66
N SER A 271 -23.05 -16.18 15.88
CA SER A 271 -24.36 -15.81 16.43
C SER A 271 -24.56 -14.29 16.49
N GLU A 272 -23.46 -13.52 16.59
CA GLU A 272 -23.49 -12.06 16.50
C GLU A 272 -23.49 -11.55 15.06
N SER A 273 -23.40 -12.42 14.05
CA SER A 273 -23.49 -12.08 12.62
C SER A 273 -24.68 -12.80 11.98
N PRO A 274 -25.93 -12.52 12.40
CA PRO A 274 -27.12 -13.29 11.99
C PRO A 274 -27.41 -13.21 10.48
N GLN A 275 -26.74 -12.30 9.79
CA GLN A 275 -26.81 -12.13 8.36
C GLN A 275 -25.73 -12.95 7.67
N ASN A 276 -26.03 -14.22 7.54
CA ASN A 276 -25.23 -15.10 6.73
C ASN A 276 -25.14 -14.55 5.29
N THR A 277 -23.93 -14.67 4.74
CA THR A 277 -23.47 -14.24 3.41
C THR A 277 -23.41 -12.74 3.12
N VAL A 278 -22.31 -12.38 2.44
CA VAL A 278 -22.17 -11.25 1.50
C VAL A 278 -23.54 -10.87 0.96
N SER A 279 -23.90 -9.58 0.99
CA SER A 279 -25.07 -9.09 0.28
C SER A 279 -25.16 -9.80 -1.06
N SER A 280 -26.31 -10.42 -1.34
CA SER A 280 -26.66 -10.72 -2.71
C SER A 280 -26.74 -9.36 -3.40
N ILE A 281 -25.61 -8.93 -3.98
CA ILE A 281 -25.63 -7.79 -4.87
C ILE A 281 -26.41 -8.31 -6.06
N SER A 282 -27.68 -7.97 -6.10
CA SER A 282 -28.48 -8.24 -7.27
C SER A 282 -29.33 -7.01 -7.52
N LEU A 283 -28.84 -6.20 -8.45
CA LEU A 283 -29.75 -5.65 -9.45
C LEU A 283 -29.54 -6.27 -10.84
N THR A 284 -28.54 -7.14 -11.03
CA THR A 284 -28.17 -7.66 -12.36
C THR A 284 -27.87 -9.16 -12.44
N THR A 285 -27.28 -9.78 -11.42
CA THR A 285 -26.68 -11.14 -11.49
C THR A 285 -27.14 -12.07 -10.37
N SER A 286 -27.34 -13.35 -10.71
CA SER A 286 -27.67 -14.40 -9.73
C SER A 286 -26.38 -15.11 -9.31
N VAL A 287 -25.89 -14.83 -8.11
CA VAL A 287 -24.67 -15.45 -7.57
C VAL A 287 -24.95 -16.92 -7.23
N SER A 288 -24.52 -17.82 -8.11
CA SER A 288 -24.39 -19.24 -7.80
C SER A 288 -22.91 -19.61 -7.69
N ASN A 289 -22.54 -20.25 -6.59
CA ASN A 289 -21.20 -20.83 -6.42
C ASN A 289 -21.01 -21.93 -7.47
N LEU A 290 -20.02 -21.79 -8.35
CA LEU A 290 -19.72 -22.77 -9.40
C LEU A 290 -18.67 -23.78 -8.91
N ASP A 291 -18.96 -25.05 -9.09
CA ASP A 291 -17.99 -26.14 -8.90
C ASP A 291 -16.99 -26.16 -10.09
N PRO A 292 -15.69 -26.45 -9.86
CA PRO A 292 -14.71 -26.62 -10.94
C PRO A 292 -15.09 -27.64 -12.03
N SER A 293 -16.00 -28.56 -11.72
CA SER A 293 -16.54 -29.52 -12.68
C SER A 293 -17.59 -28.95 -13.64
N THR A 294 -18.09 -27.73 -13.41
CA THR A 294 -19.15 -27.13 -14.23
C THR A 294 -18.65 -26.65 -15.59
N ASP A 295 -19.50 -26.77 -16.61
CA ASP A 295 -19.23 -26.25 -17.96
C ASP A 295 -18.96 -24.73 -17.96
N GLU A 296 -19.62 -23.99 -17.07
CA GLU A 296 -19.44 -22.56 -16.91
C GLU A 296 -18.04 -22.24 -16.37
N PHE A 297 -17.60 -22.91 -15.30
CA PHE A 297 -16.23 -22.74 -14.78
C PHE A 297 -15.15 -23.16 -15.78
N ARG A 298 -15.37 -24.27 -16.50
CA ARG A 298 -14.36 -24.82 -17.41
C ARG A 298 -14.18 -23.99 -18.68
N PHE A 299 -15.26 -23.40 -19.20
CA PHE A 299 -15.25 -22.79 -20.53
C PHE A 299 -15.59 -21.30 -20.54
N GLN A 300 -16.16 -20.75 -19.46
CA GLN A 300 -16.53 -19.33 -19.36
C GLN A 300 -15.76 -18.59 -18.25
N ARG A 301 -14.71 -19.22 -17.73
CA ARG A 301 -13.72 -18.59 -16.86
C ARG A 301 -12.67 -17.84 -17.70
N ILE A 302 -12.30 -16.66 -17.23
CA ILE A 302 -11.30 -15.79 -17.88
C ILE A 302 -10.01 -15.63 -17.05
N GLU A 303 -10.04 -15.97 -15.77
CA GLU A 303 -8.91 -15.90 -14.85
C GLU A 303 -8.26 -17.27 -14.67
N ASP A 304 -6.98 -17.34 -14.27
CA ASP A 304 -6.28 -18.60 -13.99
C ASP A 304 -6.91 -19.40 -12.84
N GLU A 305 -6.78 -20.73 -12.86
CA GLU A 305 -7.47 -21.63 -11.90
C GLU A 305 -6.94 -21.44 -10.48
N LYS A 306 -5.67 -21.02 -10.36
CA LYS A 306 -5.03 -20.71 -9.08
C LYS A 306 -5.74 -19.62 -8.28
N PHE A 307 -6.53 -18.75 -8.94
CA PHE A 307 -7.29 -17.69 -8.25
C PHE A 307 -8.54 -18.23 -7.54
N PHE A 308 -8.88 -19.51 -7.74
CA PHE A 308 -10.06 -20.17 -7.18
C PHE A 308 -9.69 -21.29 -6.17
N LEU A 309 -8.51 -21.88 -6.27
CA LEU A 309 -8.09 -22.97 -5.38
C LEU A 309 -7.15 -22.47 -4.26
N PRO A 310 -7.26 -22.96 -3.01
CA PRO A 310 -8.17 -24.00 -2.49
C PRO A 310 -9.51 -23.50 -1.93
N TYR A 311 -9.71 -22.18 -1.79
CA TYR A 311 -10.76 -21.62 -0.92
C TYR A 311 -11.78 -20.70 -1.61
N GLY A 312 -11.61 -20.40 -2.90
CA GLY A 312 -12.45 -19.45 -3.64
C GLY A 312 -13.39 -20.14 -4.62
N LYS A 313 -14.71 -20.13 -4.36
CA LYS A 313 -15.68 -20.55 -5.37
C LYS A 313 -15.83 -19.45 -6.43
N ALA A 314 -15.96 -19.83 -7.70
CA ALA A 314 -16.26 -18.88 -8.75
C ALA A 314 -17.70 -18.39 -8.66
N GLU A 315 -17.91 -17.13 -9.02
CA GLU A 315 -19.21 -16.48 -9.08
C GLU A 315 -19.70 -16.44 -10.54
N SER A 316 -20.97 -16.79 -10.75
CA SER A 316 -21.65 -16.69 -12.05
C SER A 316 -22.12 -15.25 -12.30
N CYS A 317 -21.59 -14.63 -13.35
CA CYS A 317 -21.86 -13.24 -13.73
C CYS A 317 -22.52 -13.15 -15.11
N HIS A 318 -23.53 -12.30 -15.26
CA HIS A 318 -24.27 -12.05 -16.51
C HIS A 318 -23.60 -10.94 -17.30
N LEU A 319 -23.38 -11.13 -18.61
CA LEU A 319 -22.92 -10.06 -19.50
C LEU A 319 -24.03 -9.06 -19.79
N VAL A 320 -25.24 -9.56 -20.02
CA VAL A 320 -26.49 -8.81 -20.15
C VAL A 320 -27.35 -9.16 -18.95
N SER A 321 -27.57 -8.16 -18.09
CA SER A 321 -28.30 -8.36 -16.85
C SER A 321 -29.73 -8.83 -17.06
N ARG A 322 -30.28 -9.59 -16.09
CA ARG A 322 -31.70 -9.98 -16.12
C ARG A 322 -32.64 -8.76 -16.18
N LYS A 323 -32.26 -7.68 -15.52
CA LYS A 323 -33.01 -6.42 -15.54
C LYS A 323 -33.03 -5.82 -16.95
N GLN A 324 -31.88 -5.66 -17.61
CA GLN A 324 -31.82 -5.20 -19.00
C GLN A 324 -32.60 -6.12 -19.95
N SER A 325 -32.49 -7.45 -19.79
CA SER A 325 -33.28 -8.42 -20.56
C SER A 325 -34.79 -8.25 -20.37
N ARG A 326 -35.25 -7.85 -19.18
CA ARG A 326 -36.67 -7.63 -18.86
C ARG A 326 -37.18 -6.26 -19.28
N ASP A 327 -36.37 -5.22 -19.14
CA ASP A 327 -36.72 -3.83 -19.45
C ASP A 327 -36.68 -3.60 -20.96
N HIS A 328 -35.79 -4.28 -21.68
CA HIS A 328 -35.56 -4.14 -23.11
C HIS A 328 -35.82 -5.48 -23.83
N LYS A 329 -37.00 -6.06 -23.61
CA LYS A 329 -37.33 -7.43 -24.07
C LYS A 329 -37.09 -7.67 -25.56
N ARG A 330 -37.33 -6.66 -26.40
CA ARG A 330 -37.18 -6.79 -27.87
C ARG A 330 -35.74 -7.13 -28.27
N GLU A 331 -34.76 -6.59 -27.57
CA GLU A 331 -33.35 -6.71 -27.93
C GLU A 331 -32.64 -7.78 -27.10
N PHE A 332 -32.94 -7.84 -25.79
CA PHE A 332 -32.11 -8.56 -24.82
C PHE A 332 -32.78 -9.76 -24.15
N ALA A 333 -34.08 -10.04 -24.38
CA ALA A 333 -34.74 -11.21 -23.79
C ALA A 333 -34.11 -12.53 -24.22
N LYS A 334 -33.55 -12.57 -25.44
CA LYS A 334 -32.88 -13.75 -26.01
C LYS A 334 -31.62 -14.18 -25.25
N TYR A 335 -31.12 -13.36 -24.33
CA TYR A 335 -29.92 -13.63 -23.53
C TYR A 335 -30.21 -14.04 -22.08
N ASP A 336 -31.44 -13.85 -21.57
CA ASP A 336 -31.79 -14.09 -20.16
C ASP A 336 -31.49 -15.54 -19.72
N ARG A 337 -31.85 -16.49 -20.59
CA ARG A 337 -31.63 -17.94 -20.42
C ARG A 337 -30.48 -18.50 -21.25
N ASP A 338 -29.71 -17.64 -21.93
CA ASP A 338 -28.57 -18.10 -22.74
C ASP A 338 -27.39 -18.44 -21.82
N SER A 339 -26.87 -19.66 -21.92
CA SER A 339 -25.67 -20.05 -21.18
C SER A 339 -24.44 -19.24 -21.60
N ASN A 340 -24.38 -18.72 -22.83
CA ASN A 340 -23.28 -17.87 -23.28
C ASN A 340 -23.33 -16.45 -22.68
N ASN A 341 -24.43 -16.09 -22.02
CA ASN A 341 -24.58 -14.82 -21.30
C ASN A 341 -24.08 -14.96 -19.84
N ARG A 342 -23.08 -15.80 -19.61
CA ARG A 342 -22.51 -16.07 -18.29
C ARG A 342 -20.99 -16.09 -18.36
N LEU A 343 -20.36 -15.61 -17.29
CA LEU A 343 -18.94 -15.70 -17.02
C LEU A 343 -18.73 -16.26 -15.61
N ALA A 344 -17.72 -17.12 -15.46
CA ALA A 344 -17.24 -17.58 -14.17
C ALA A 344 -16.08 -16.66 -13.73
N LEU A 345 -16.33 -15.83 -12.72
CA LEU A 345 -15.38 -14.83 -12.23
C LEU A 345 -14.97 -15.12 -10.79
N SER A 346 -13.74 -14.77 -10.43
CA SER A 346 -13.35 -14.66 -9.02
C SER A 346 -14.16 -13.52 -8.40
N ARG A 347 -14.30 -13.55 -7.08
CA ARG A 347 -15.00 -12.48 -6.37
C ARG A 347 -14.39 -11.10 -6.61
N GLU A 348 -13.08 -11.05 -6.80
CA GLU A 348 -12.36 -9.81 -7.09
C GLU A 348 -12.67 -9.31 -8.51
N MET A 349 -12.58 -10.19 -9.51
CA MET A 349 -12.86 -9.84 -10.90
C MET A 349 -14.33 -9.52 -11.15
N HIS A 350 -15.26 -10.20 -10.47
CA HIS A 350 -16.68 -9.85 -10.51
C HIS A 350 -16.91 -8.45 -9.95
N GLY A 351 -16.24 -8.11 -8.84
CA GLY A 351 -16.24 -6.76 -8.29
C GLY A 351 -15.70 -5.71 -9.27
N TRP A 352 -14.67 -6.05 -10.06
CA TRP A 352 -14.15 -5.15 -11.10
C TRP A 352 -15.08 -5.00 -12.29
N PHE A 353 -15.74 -6.10 -12.70
CA PHE A 353 -16.64 -6.14 -13.85
C PHE A 353 -17.92 -5.33 -13.61
N ASP A 354 -18.54 -5.47 -12.44
CA ASP A 354 -19.75 -4.72 -12.07
C ASP A 354 -19.44 -3.31 -11.54
N GLY A 355 -18.18 -2.88 -11.55
CA GLY A 355 -17.76 -1.56 -11.07
C GLY A 355 -17.94 -1.36 -9.56
N MET A 356 -17.89 -2.46 -8.80
CA MET A 356 -18.08 -2.50 -7.35
C MET A 356 -16.76 -2.38 -6.56
N SER A 357 -15.64 -2.27 -7.27
CA SER A 357 -14.31 -2.11 -6.69
C SER A 357 -13.91 -0.65 -6.62
N ILE A 358 -13.40 -0.26 -5.46
CA ILE A 358 -12.93 1.10 -5.16
C ILE A 358 -11.42 1.28 -5.40
N GLU A 359 -10.68 0.18 -5.59
CA GLU A 359 -9.21 0.18 -5.72
C GLU A 359 -8.74 0.18 -7.18
N VAL A 360 -9.57 -0.29 -8.11
CA VAL A 360 -9.22 -0.40 -9.54
C VAL A 360 -10.45 0.02 -10.36
N PRO A 361 -10.30 0.86 -11.41
CA PRO A 361 -11.42 1.28 -12.25
C PRO A 361 -12.12 0.11 -12.94
N ILE A 362 -13.37 0.35 -13.34
CA ILE A 362 -14.26 -0.57 -14.06
C ILE A 362 -13.48 -1.28 -15.17
N VAL A 363 -13.58 -2.61 -15.21
CA VAL A 363 -13.03 -3.39 -16.31
C VAL A 363 -14.05 -3.45 -17.43
N ASN A 364 -13.75 -2.75 -18.52
CA ASN A 364 -14.49 -2.91 -19.76
C ASN A 364 -13.93 -4.11 -20.53
N MET A 365 -14.79 -5.09 -20.81
CA MET A 365 -14.47 -6.21 -21.69
C MET A 365 -15.00 -5.88 -23.08
N LEU A 366 -14.10 -5.68 -24.03
CA LEU A 366 -14.46 -5.50 -25.42
C LEU A 366 -14.30 -6.84 -26.16
N PRO A 367 -15.24 -7.22 -27.04
CA PRO A 367 -15.06 -8.39 -27.87
C PRO A 367 -13.89 -8.15 -28.82
N GLY A 368 -12.88 -9.03 -28.75
CA GLY A 368 -11.79 -9.09 -29.71
C GLY A 368 -12.14 -10.02 -30.87
N SER A 369 -11.25 -10.96 -31.20
CA SER A 369 -11.48 -11.94 -32.27
C SER A 369 -12.16 -13.22 -31.78
N VAL A 370 -12.93 -13.86 -32.66
CA VAL A 370 -13.51 -15.19 -32.44
C VAL A 370 -12.81 -16.15 -33.37
N GLU A 371 -12.41 -17.32 -32.88
CA GLU A 371 -11.83 -18.35 -33.75
C GLU A 371 -12.82 -18.77 -34.85
N GLU A 372 -12.32 -18.92 -36.07
CA GLU A 372 -13.14 -19.29 -37.23
C GLU A 372 -13.73 -20.70 -37.08
N ASN A 373 -12.95 -21.61 -36.52
CA ASN A 373 -13.29 -23.02 -36.35
C ASN A 373 -13.64 -23.34 -34.89
N GLN A 374 -14.38 -24.44 -34.69
CA GLN A 374 -14.64 -24.96 -33.36
C GLN A 374 -13.36 -25.59 -32.79
N SER A 375 -13.00 -25.21 -31.57
CA SER A 375 -11.73 -25.60 -30.95
C SER A 375 -11.89 -26.55 -29.77
N ILE A 376 -13.07 -26.54 -29.13
CA ILE A 376 -13.38 -27.45 -28.01
C ILE A 376 -14.81 -27.95 -28.19
N GLY A 377 -14.97 -29.17 -28.70
CA GLY A 377 -16.29 -29.72 -29.03
C GLY A 377 -17.06 -28.81 -29.97
N ASN A 378 -18.25 -28.37 -29.57
CA ASN A 378 -19.08 -27.41 -30.32
C ASN A 378 -18.85 -25.93 -29.94
N ARG A 379 -17.73 -25.61 -29.29
CA ARG A 379 -17.39 -24.28 -28.79
C ARG A 379 -16.25 -23.63 -29.58
N ARG A 380 -16.28 -22.30 -29.68
CA ARG A 380 -15.23 -21.46 -30.27
C ARG A 380 -14.57 -20.65 -29.18
N LYS A 381 -13.25 -20.43 -29.23
CA LYS A 381 -12.62 -19.46 -28.34
C LYS A 381 -12.90 -18.05 -28.82
N VAL A 382 -13.14 -17.18 -27.86
CA VAL A 382 -13.35 -15.75 -27.99
C VAL A 382 -12.22 -15.07 -27.25
N LEU A 383 -11.46 -14.26 -27.97
CA LEU A 383 -10.51 -13.31 -27.41
C LEU A 383 -11.30 -12.07 -26.98
N CYS A 384 -11.07 -11.64 -25.75
CA CYS A 384 -11.58 -10.39 -25.22
C CYS A 384 -10.42 -9.47 -24.88
N GLU A 385 -10.57 -8.21 -25.30
CA GLU A 385 -9.67 -7.16 -24.93
C GLU A 385 -10.14 -6.57 -23.60
N ARG A 386 -9.28 -6.66 -22.58
CA ARG A 386 -9.52 -6.03 -21.29
C ARG A 386 -8.99 -4.60 -21.35
N VAL A 387 -9.86 -3.62 -21.19
CA VAL A 387 -9.46 -2.23 -20.95
C VAL A 387 -9.56 -1.97 -19.46
N VAL A 388 -8.41 -2.02 -18.78
CA VAL A 388 -8.25 -1.39 -17.47
C VAL A 388 -7.77 0.02 -17.76
N LEU A 389 -8.33 1.03 -17.09
CA LEU A 389 -7.97 2.44 -17.29
C LEU A 389 -6.49 2.79 -16.98
N VAL A 390 -5.61 1.79 -16.78
CA VAL A 390 -4.15 1.93 -16.65
C VAL A 390 -3.35 0.87 -17.44
N CYS A 391 -3.94 -0.24 -17.95
CA CYS A 391 -3.21 -1.24 -18.76
C CYS A 391 -4.14 -2.16 -19.57
N VAL A 392 -3.76 -2.52 -20.79
CA VAL A 392 -4.48 -3.49 -21.64
C VAL A 392 -3.90 -4.90 -21.45
N SER A 393 -4.75 -5.92 -21.35
CA SER A 393 -4.34 -7.33 -21.34
C SER A 393 -5.36 -8.19 -22.10
N LEU A 394 -4.90 -9.22 -22.81
CA LEU A 394 -5.77 -10.13 -23.57
C LEU A 394 -6.27 -11.26 -22.65
N LEU A 395 -7.59 -11.43 -22.59
CA LEU A 395 -8.25 -12.54 -21.88
C LEU A 395 -8.97 -13.45 -22.89
N THR A 396 -9.13 -14.74 -22.56
CA THR A 396 -9.79 -15.70 -23.46
C THR A 396 -10.82 -16.54 -22.71
N PHE A 397 -11.94 -16.84 -23.37
CA PHE A 397 -12.94 -17.83 -22.93
C PHE A 397 -13.64 -18.47 -24.13
N ALA A 398 -14.47 -19.51 -23.94
CA ALA A 398 -15.09 -20.27 -25.02
C ALA A 398 -16.63 -20.31 -24.98
N CYS A 399 -17.27 -19.95 -26.11
CA CYS A 399 -18.73 -19.87 -26.27
C CYS A 399 -19.29 -20.99 -27.16
N ARG A 400 -20.54 -21.43 -26.91
CA ARG A 400 -21.26 -22.39 -27.77
C ARG A 400 -21.79 -21.71 -29.04
N SER A 401 -21.67 -22.35 -30.20
CA SER A 401 -22.26 -21.85 -31.45
C SER A 401 -23.78 -21.94 -31.45
N ARG A 402 -24.49 -20.87 -31.84
CA ARG A 402 -25.92 -20.96 -32.19
C ARG A 402 -26.03 -21.55 -33.60
N SER A 403 -26.74 -22.66 -33.77
CA SER A 403 -27.21 -23.11 -35.07
C SER A 403 -28.21 -22.08 -35.61
N SER A 404 -27.98 -21.61 -36.83
CA SER A 404 -28.85 -20.69 -37.59
C SER A 404 -30.25 -21.25 -37.79
#